data_AF-A0A913Z4Q4-F1
#
_entry.id   AF-A0A913Z4Q4-F1
#
_cell.length_a   1.000
_cell.length_b   1.000
_cell.length_c   1.000
_cell.angle_alpha   90.00
_cell.angle_beta   90.00
_cell.angle_gamma   90.00
#
_symmetry.space_group_name_H-M   'P 1'
#
loop_
_entity.id
_entity.type
_entity.pdbx_description
1 polymer ?
#
loop_
_entity_poly.entity_id
_entity_poly.type
_entity_poly.pdbx_seq_one_letter_code
_entity_poly.pdbx_strand_id
1 'polypeptide(L)'
;MRCIIEQEPDPETGRYRWLIQAHDPCQCAEIGMGGFSTFVPYRPYEVTYYDTFLISSDPKQIQQWLNCTGLLHSFYFSDGPPCSVGGPLGMEDGRIRNESITASSVWGNFTNHAPPRARLNTQGHAAAWVSAGNSDPNPWIQVDFVSMVTITGLITQGRGDQVDTQWVTEYQVTYSDDGQSWNHMTDADGASVKFAGNSDRNTLVTARFSSALHTRILRIHPLEWSTHCSMRFEVIGCYTSQN
;
A
#
# COMPACT_ATOMS: atom_id res chain seq x y z
N MET A 1 6.14 23.31 5.21
CA MET A 1 7.05 22.53 6.07
C MET A 1 7.18 21.12 5.49
N ARG A 2 8.36 20.50 5.47
CA ARG A 2 8.51 19.09 5.08
C ARG A 2 8.42 18.24 6.35
N CYS A 3 7.54 17.25 6.34
CA CYS A 3 7.33 16.33 7.44
C CYS A 3 7.81 14.95 7.06
N ILE A 4 8.32 14.22 8.06
CA ILE A 4 8.80 12.85 7.89
C ILE A 4 7.77 11.92 8.53
N ILE A 5 7.42 10.85 7.82
CA ILE A 5 6.62 9.76 8.37
C ILE A 5 7.53 8.59 8.77
N GLU A 6 7.35 8.10 10.00
CA GLU A 6 8.12 7.00 10.58
C GLU A 6 7.18 5.90 11.07
N GLN A 7 7.69 4.67 11.20
CA GLN A 7 6.94 3.56 11.79
C GLN A 7 7.44 3.31 13.21
N GLU A 8 6.55 3.42 14.20
CA GLU A 8 6.88 3.06 15.59
C GLU A 8 5.73 2.30 16.26
N PRO A 9 6.01 1.55 17.35
CA PRO A 9 4.97 0.99 18.19
C PRO A 9 4.15 2.12 18.81
N ASP A 10 2.85 2.09 18.60
CA ASP A 10 1.90 2.94 19.31
C ASP A 10 2.00 2.65 20.82
N PRO A 11 2.24 3.68 21.66
CA PRO A 11 2.49 3.51 23.07
C PRO A 11 1.26 3.04 23.86
N GLU A 12 0.05 3.22 23.32
CA GLU A 12 -1.20 2.81 23.95
C GLU A 12 -1.61 1.39 23.54
N THR A 13 -1.43 1.05 22.26
CA THR A 13 -1.93 -0.22 21.72
C THR A 13 -0.84 -1.27 21.49
N GLY A 14 0.44 -0.86 21.48
CA GLY A 14 1.58 -1.70 21.13
C GLY A 14 1.61 -2.12 19.66
N ARG A 15 0.67 -1.64 18.83
CA ARG A 15 0.63 -1.94 17.40
C ARG A 15 1.54 -1.00 16.63
N TYR A 16 2.21 -1.48 15.59
CA TYR A 16 2.98 -0.61 14.72
C TYR A 16 2.06 0.31 13.92
N ARG A 17 2.32 1.62 14.02
CA ARG A 17 1.59 2.66 13.29
C ARG A 17 2.57 3.63 12.65
N TRP A 18 2.08 4.31 11.63
CA TRP A 18 2.80 5.40 11.01
C TRP A 18 2.61 6.67 11.84
N LEU A 19 3.65 7.45 12.05
CA LEU A 19 3.55 8.68 12.82
C LEU A 19 4.23 9.83 12.09
N ILE A 20 3.69 11.03 12.30
CA ILE A 20 4.30 12.29 11.88
C ILE A 20 4.75 13.02 13.14
N GLN A 21 6.04 13.28 13.27
CA GLN A 21 6.60 14.10 14.36
C GLN A 21 6.63 15.56 13.91
N ALA A 22 5.58 16.32 14.24
CA ALA A 22 5.49 17.74 13.93
C ALA A 22 4.87 18.53 15.09
N HIS A 23 5.24 19.81 15.22
CA HIS A 23 4.59 20.71 16.19
C HIS A 23 3.15 21.02 15.75
N ASP A 24 2.91 21.10 14.44
CA ASP A 24 1.60 21.29 13.85
C ASP A 24 1.56 20.46 12.55
N PRO A 25 1.00 19.24 12.57
CA PRO A 25 0.88 18.42 11.36
C PRO A 25 0.19 19.17 10.21
N CYS A 26 -0.74 20.09 10.51
CA CYS A 26 -1.42 20.90 9.51
C CYS A 26 -0.53 21.92 8.79
N GLN A 27 0.75 22.03 9.12
CA GLN A 27 1.70 22.84 8.34
C GLN A 27 2.55 22.02 7.38
N CYS A 28 2.38 20.69 7.36
CA CYS A 28 3.03 19.81 6.40
C CYS A 28 2.57 20.17 4.98
N ALA A 29 3.51 20.63 4.16
CA ALA A 29 3.35 20.91 2.74
C ALA A 29 3.86 19.75 1.87
N GLU A 30 4.66 18.86 2.47
CA GLU A 30 5.17 17.64 1.87
C GLU A 30 5.33 16.60 3.00
N ILE A 31 4.91 15.35 2.75
CA ILE A 31 5.18 14.21 3.61
C ILE A 31 6.01 13.21 2.80
N GLY A 32 7.25 13.01 3.25
CA GLY A 32 8.18 12.04 2.67
C GLY A 32 8.57 10.94 3.65
N MET A 33 9.13 9.85 3.13
CA MET A 33 9.72 8.81 3.96
C MET A 33 11.05 9.28 4.55
N GLY A 34 11.28 8.99 5.82
CA GLY A 34 12.59 9.12 6.46
C GLY A 34 12.92 7.84 7.21
N GLY A 35 13.95 7.13 6.74
CA GLY A 35 14.59 6.07 7.51
C GLY A 35 15.51 6.71 8.56
N PHE A 36 15.34 6.29 9.82
CA PHE A 36 16.20 6.60 10.95
C PHE A 36 16.51 8.09 11.19
N SER A 37 15.70 8.75 12.03
CA SER A 37 16.19 9.90 12.79
C SER A 37 17.15 9.42 13.89
N THR A 38 18.45 9.49 13.62
CA THR A 38 19.46 9.34 14.68
C THR A 38 19.46 10.58 15.58
N PHE A 39 18.97 10.40 16.80
CA PHE A 39 19.19 11.24 18.00
C PHE A 39 18.90 12.75 17.91
N VAL A 40 17.80 13.19 18.57
CA VAL A 40 17.87 14.33 19.51
C VAL A 40 16.91 14.08 20.69
N PRO A 41 17.37 14.15 21.95
CA PRO A 41 16.50 14.09 23.12
C PRO A 41 15.94 15.48 23.41
N TYR A 42 14.72 15.81 22.97
CA TYR A 42 13.87 16.86 23.56
C TYR A 42 12.43 16.67 23.04
N ARG A 43 11.49 16.27 23.93
CA ARG A 43 10.03 16.42 23.72
C ARG A 43 9.66 17.91 23.72
N PRO A 44 8.52 18.41 23.17
CA PRO A 44 7.27 17.70 22.83
C PRO A 44 6.74 18.05 21.42
N TYR A 45 6.79 17.13 20.47
CA TYR A 45 5.98 17.23 19.25
C TYR A 45 4.67 16.47 19.47
N GLU A 46 3.56 16.97 18.94
CA GLU A 46 2.33 16.17 18.88
C GLU A 46 2.57 15.04 17.89
N VAL A 47 2.62 13.82 18.42
CA VAL A 47 2.76 12.62 17.59
C VAL A 47 1.35 12.21 17.18
N THR A 48 1.03 12.38 15.90
CA THR A 48 -0.21 11.84 15.36
C THR A 48 0.06 10.49 14.71
N TYR A 49 -0.63 9.47 15.19
CA TYR A 49 -0.55 8.11 14.65
C TYR A 49 -1.61 7.89 13.56
N TYR A 50 -1.20 7.19 12.51
CA TYR A 50 -2.03 6.81 11.38
C TYR A 50 -1.96 5.30 11.19
N ASP A 51 -3.12 4.69 10.96
CA ASP A 51 -3.23 3.28 10.56
C ASP A 51 -2.87 3.07 9.08
N THR A 52 -2.48 4.14 8.37
CA THR A 52 -2.14 4.14 6.95
C THR A 52 -0.79 4.81 6.74
N PHE A 53 -0.03 4.27 5.80
CA PHE A 53 1.17 4.86 5.24
C PHE A 53 0.75 6.02 4.31
N LEU A 54 1.33 7.20 4.56
CA LEU A 54 1.03 8.44 3.86
C LEU A 54 2.29 8.93 3.15
N ILE A 55 2.22 9.11 1.84
CA ILE A 55 3.24 9.82 1.05
C ILE A 55 2.50 10.74 0.10
N SER A 56 2.77 12.05 0.16
CA SER A 56 2.30 12.99 -0.84
C SER A 56 3.14 14.27 -0.81
N SER A 57 3.27 14.88 -1.98
CA SER A 57 3.78 16.24 -2.15
C SER A 57 2.66 17.24 -2.45
N ASP A 58 1.39 16.82 -2.51
CA ASP A 58 0.23 17.69 -2.71
C ASP A 58 -0.27 18.21 -1.35
N PRO A 59 -0.14 19.52 -1.05
CA PRO A 59 -0.61 20.09 0.20
C PRO A 59 -2.11 19.85 0.44
N LYS A 60 -2.95 19.81 -0.60
CA LYS A 60 -4.40 19.60 -0.42
C LYS A 60 -4.72 18.20 0.07
N GLN A 61 -4.06 17.19 -0.52
CA GLN A 61 -4.20 15.80 -0.07
C GLN A 61 -3.68 15.62 1.35
N ILE A 62 -2.52 16.22 1.66
CA ILE A 62 -1.95 16.17 3.02
C ILE A 62 -2.93 16.76 4.03
N GLN A 63 -3.46 17.96 3.80
CA GLN A 63 -4.43 18.60 4.70
C GLN A 63 -5.70 17.76 4.88
N GLN A 64 -6.16 17.09 3.82
CA GLN A 64 -7.31 16.21 3.86
C GLN A 64 -7.06 14.97 4.74
N TRP A 65 -5.89 14.33 4.62
CA TRP A 65 -5.52 13.18 5.45
C TRP A 65 -5.41 13.52 6.93
N LEU A 66 -4.88 14.71 7.22
CA LEU A 66 -4.66 15.20 8.56
C LEU A 66 -5.93 15.75 9.22
N ASN A 67 -7.08 15.78 8.52
CA ASN A 67 -8.34 16.36 8.98
C ASN A 67 -8.18 17.81 9.51
N CYS A 68 -7.33 18.60 8.86
CA CYS A 68 -7.05 19.97 9.29
C CYS A 68 -8.25 20.89 9.02
N THR A 69 -9.02 21.19 10.07
CA THR A 69 -10.14 22.12 10.00
C THR A 69 -9.64 23.57 9.95
N GLY A 70 -9.22 24.02 8.76
CA GLY A 70 -8.69 25.38 8.56
C GLY A 70 -8.73 25.96 7.14
N LEU A 71 -9.05 25.16 6.11
CA LEU A 71 -9.08 25.65 4.71
C LEU A 71 -10.36 25.32 3.94
N LEU A 72 -11.42 24.90 4.63
CA LEU A 72 -12.74 24.77 4.01
C LEU A 72 -13.60 25.99 4.35
N HIS A 73 -13.30 27.10 3.69
CA HIS A 73 -14.37 28.03 3.31
C HIS A 73 -14.24 28.40 1.84
N SER A 74 -15.27 28.00 1.09
CA SER A 74 -15.59 28.35 -0.30
C SER A 74 -14.67 27.81 -1.40
N PHE A 75 -14.86 26.53 -1.77
CA PHE A 75 -14.95 26.19 -3.20
C PHE A 75 -16.03 25.13 -3.39
N TYR A 76 -17.16 25.56 -3.97
CA TYR A 76 -18.05 24.66 -4.69
C TYR A 76 -17.24 24.10 -5.87
N PHE A 77 -16.85 22.82 -5.80
CA PHE A 77 -16.46 22.09 -7.00
C PHE A 77 -17.71 21.39 -7.53
N SER A 78 -18.31 21.99 -8.56
CA SER A 78 -19.03 21.22 -9.57
C SER A 78 -18.03 20.24 -10.20
N ASP A 79 -18.33 18.95 -10.13
CA ASP A 79 -17.54 17.81 -10.61
C ASP A 79 -16.34 17.43 -9.72
N GLY A 80 -16.63 16.69 -8.64
CA GLY A 80 -15.58 15.95 -7.93
C GLY A 80 -14.98 14.86 -8.86
N PRO A 81 -13.66 14.61 -8.82
CA PRO A 81 -13.05 13.56 -9.64
C PRO A 81 -13.64 12.20 -9.25
N PRO A 82 -13.83 11.26 -10.21
CA PRO A 82 -14.65 10.06 -10.05
C PRO A 82 -14.13 8.99 -9.05
N CYS A 83 -13.23 9.32 -8.13
CA CYS A 83 -12.61 8.35 -7.22
C CYS A 83 -11.99 8.94 -5.93
N SER A 84 -12.55 10.01 -5.36
CA SER A 84 -11.91 10.74 -4.25
C SER A 84 -11.72 9.93 -2.95
N VAL A 85 -12.47 8.84 -2.76
CA VAL A 85 -12.23 7.82 -1.72
C VAL A 85 -12.54 6.44 -2.32
N GLY A 86 -11.61 5.91 -3.13
CA GLY A 86 -11.74 4.56 -3.68
C GLY A 86 -11.94 3.50 -2.58
N GLY A 87 -12.79 2.51 -2.85
CA GLY A 87 -13.04 1.35 -1.98
C GLY A 87 -12.30 0.10 -2.46
N PRO A 88 -12.51 -1.07 -1.83
CA PRO A 88 -11.90 -2.32 -2.29
C PRO A 88 -12.37 -2.65 -3.72
N LEU A 89 -11.42 -2.95 -4.61
CA LEU A 89 -11.70 -3.37 -5.99
C LEU A 89 -12.12 -4.83 -6.08
N GLY A 90 -11.88 -5.62 -5.04
CA GLY A 90 -12.51 -6.92 -4.84
C GLY A 90 -11.55 -8.09 -4.86
N MET A 91 -10.35 -7.90 -4.28
CA MET A 91 -9.49 -9.03 -3.94
C MET A 91 -10.13 -9.86 -2.84
N GLU A 92 -10.55 -9.26 -1.73
CA GLU A 92 -11.11 -9.99 -0.59
C GLU A 92 -12.45 -10.67 -0.91
N ASP A 93 -13.36 -9.95 -1.57
CA ASP A 93 -14.73 -10.41 -1.82
C ASP A 93 -14.92 -11.24 -3.09
N GLY A 94 -13.85 -11.44 -3.87
CA GLY A 94 -13.85 -12.31 -5.04
C GLY A 94 -14.37 -11.67 -6.33
N ARG A 95 -14.71 -10.37 -6.37
CA ARG A 95 -15.09 -9.70 -7.63
C ARG A 95 -13.96 -9.72 -8.66
N ILE A 96 -12.70 -9.60 -8.22
CA ILE A 96 -11.53 -9.91 -9.05
C ILE A 96 -11.43 -11.43 -9.13
N ARG A 97 -11.53 -12.00 -10.33
CA ARG A 97 -11.51 -13.45 -10.55
C ARG A 97 -10.12 -14.05 -10.35
N ASN A 98 -10.04 -15.35 -10.07
CA ASN A 98 -8.75 -16.02 -9.82
C ASN A 98 -7.82 -15.94 -11.03
N GLU A 99 -8.36 -15.98 -12.24
CA GLU A 99 -7.59 -15.95 -13.50
C GLU A 99 -6.96 -14.57 -13.74
N SER A 100 -7.49 -13.53 -13.09
CA SER A 100 -6.93 -12.18 -13.13
C SER A 100 -5.72 -12.00 -12.22
N ILE A 101 -5.38 -12.98 -11.38
CA ILE A 101 -4.29 -12.88 -10.40
C ILE A 101 -3.18 -13.85 -10.80
N THR A 102 -2.01 -13.31 -11.16
CA THR A 102 -0.85 -14.09 -11.59
C THR A 102 0.42 -13.64 -10.87
N ALA A 103 1.44 -14.48 -10.82
CA ALA A 103 2.72 -14.18 -10.20
C ALA A 103 3.89 -14.74 -11.01
N SER A 104 5.08 -14.23 -10.76
CA SER A 104 6.34 -14.72 -11.35
C SER A 104 6.64 -16.17 -10.97
N SER A 105 6.34 -16.52 -9.72
CA SER A 105 6.68 -17.81 -9.14
C SER A 105 5.79 -18.16 -7.96
N VAL A 106 5.81 -19.42 -7.55
CA VAL A 106 5.15 -19.91 -6.34
C VAL A 106 6.07 -20.89 -5.60
N TRP A 107 5.99 -20.90 -4.27
CA TRP A 107 6.66 -21.93 -3.46
C TRP A 107 5.99 -23.29 -3.64
N GLY A 108 6.76 -24.31 -3.98
CA GLY A 108 6.29 -25.70 -4.06
C GLY A 108 5.27 -25.96 -5.16
N ASN A 109 3.99 -25.64 -4.93
CA ASN A 109 2.91 -25.93 -5.87
C ASN A 109 1.83 -24.82 -5.96
N PHE A 110 1.14 -24.80 -7.09
CA PHE A 110 0.03 -23.90 -7.41
C PHE A 110 -1.32 -24.28 -6.75
N THR A 111 -1.34 -25.21 -5.80
CA THR A 111 -2.54 -25.50 -5.01
C THR A 111 -2.51 -24.75 -3.68
N ASN A 112 -1.35 -24.72 -3.02
CA ASN A 112 -1.19 -24.19 -1.68
C ASN A 112 -0.69 -22.75 -1.63
N HIS A 113 0.12 -22.30 -2.59
CA HIS A 113 0.80 -20.99 -2.51
C HIS A 113 0.48 -20.08 -3.70
N ALA A 114 -0.61 -20.41 -4.40
CA ALA A 114 -0.98 -19.79 -5.66
C ALA A 114 -1.33 -18.29 -5.52
N PRO A 115 -1.20 -17.49 -6.60
CA PRO A 115 -1.54 -16.07 -6.58
C PRO A 115 -2.95 -15.76 -6.04
N PRO A 116 -4.01 -16.54 -6.36
CA PRO A 116 -5.34 -16.31 -5.78
C PRO A 116 -5.45 -16.42 -4.26
N ARG A 117 -4.44 -16.97 -3.56
CA ARG A 117 -4.38 -16.99 -2.10
C ARG A 117 -3.84 -15.69 -1.51
N ALA A 118 -3.42 -14.75 -2.35
CA ALA A 118 -3.02 -13.41 -1.95
C ALA A 118 -4.20 -12.49 -1.61
N ARG A 119 -5.43 -12.97 -1.55
CA ARG A 119 -6.58 -12.13 -1.18
C ARG A 119 -6.47 -11.74 0.29
N LEU A 120 -6.75 -10.47 0.59
CA LEU A 120 -6.79 -9.96 1.97
C LEU A 120 -7.65 -10.86 2.86
N ASN A 121 -7.26 -10.99 4.13
CA ASN A 121 -7.97 -11.79 5.13
C ASN A 121 -8.14 -13.29 4.83
N THR A 122 -7.56 -13.83 3.74
CA THR A 122 -7.51 -15.29 3.52
C THR A 122 -6.91 -15.99 4.73
N GLN A 123 -7.57 -17.03 5.27
CA GLN A 123 -7.10 -17.80 6.43
C GLN A 123 -6.93 -19.29 6.07
N GLY A 124 -6.39 -20.06 7.03
CA GLY A 124 -6.23 -21.51 6.92
C GLY A 124 -4.87 -21.92 6.36
N HIS A 125 -4.74 -23.16 5.90
CA HIS A 125 -3.46 -23.69 5.42
C HIS A 125 -2.92 -22.87 4.24
N ALA A 126 -1.64 -22.48 4.30
CA ALA A 126 -0.93 -21.77 3.23
C ALA A 126 -1.66 -20.49 2.75
N ALA A 127 -2.22 -19.72 3.69
CA ALA A 127 -3.06 -18.55 3.42
C ALA A 127 -2.29 -17.28 3.01
N ALA A 128 -1.58 -17.36 1.89
CA ALA A 128 -0.99 -16.25 1.16
C ALA A 128 -0.55 -16.72 -0.23
N TRP A 129 -0.28 -15.79 -1.14
CA TRP A 129 0.70 -16.09 -2.17
C TRP A 129 2.08 -16.15 -1.52
N VAL A 130 2.88 -17.15 -1.90
CA VAL A 130 4.26 -17.33 -1.43
C VAL A 130 5.13 -17.51 -2.67
N SER A 131 6.13 -16.65 -2.87
CA SER A 131 7.02 -16.73 -4.04
C SER A 131 7.92 -17.97 -3.98
N ALA A 132 8.70 -18.28 -5.01
CA ALA A 132 9.72 -19.33 -4.95
C ALA A 132 10.93 -18.99 -4.05
N GLY A 133 10.88 -17.88 -3.31
CA GLY A 133 11.93 -17.45 -2.38
C GLY A 133 13.24 -17.17 -3.13
N ASN A 134 14.34 -17.75 -2.66
CA ASN A 134 15.67 -17.49 -3.22
C ASN A 134 15.83 -17.93 -4.68
N SER A 135 14.95 -18.78 -5.21
CA SER A 135 14.97 -19.18 -6.62
C SER A 135 14.36 -18.13 -7.57
N ASP A 136 13.69 -17.12 -7.03
CA ASP A 136 13.17 -15.97 -7.77
C ASP A 136 13.56 -14.67 -7.04
N PRO A 137 14.72 -14.08 -7.37
CA PRO A 137 15.24 -12.91 -6.66
C PRO A 137 14.46 -11.63 -6.92
N ASN A 138 13.57 -11.60 -7.92
CA ASN A 138 12.76 -10.43 -8.24
C ASN A 138 11.29 -10.85 -8.40
N PRO A 139 10.66 -11.34 -7.32
CA PRO A 139 9.33 -11.89 -7.40
C PRO A 139 8.31 -10.77 -7.66
N TRP A 140 7.24 -11.11 -8.36
CA TRP A 140 6.11 -10.20 -8.54
C TRP A 140 4.79 -10.94 -8.46
N ILE A 141 3.75 -10.22 -8.04
CA ILE A 141 2.36 -10.62 -8.14
C ILE A 141 1.57 -9.49 -8.81
N GLN A 142 0.64 -9.81 -9.68
CA GLN A 142 -0.13 -8.83 -10.42
C GLN A 142 -1.62 -9.15 -10.48
N VAL A 143 -2.39 -8.10 -10.76
CA VAL A 143 -3.83 -8.16 -11.00
C VAL A 143 -4.11 -7.51 -12.36
N ASP A 144 -4.77 -8.26 -13.24
CA ASP A 144 -5.38 -7.73 -14.47
C ASP A 144 -6.86 -7.45 -14.23
N PHE A 145 -7.23 -6.17 -14.15
CA PHE A 145 -8.60 -5.73 -13.91
C PHE A 145 -9.53 -5.90 -15.12
N VAL A 146 -9.00 -6.37 -16.27
CA VAL A 146 -9.70 -6.57 -17.56
C VAL A 146 -10.19 -5.28 -18.22
N SER A 147 -10.33 -4.21 -17.43
CA SER A 147 -10.77 -2.87 -17.83
C SER A 147 -9.91 -1.83 -17.12
N MET A 148 -9.91 -0.59 -17.62
CA MET A 148 -9.22 0.51 -16.96
C MET A 148 -9.89 0.80 -15.61
N VAL A 149 -9.08 0.96 -14.58
CA VAL A 149 -9.52 1.33 -13.24
C VAL A 149 -8.70 2.50 -12.72
N THR A 150 -9.23 3.19 -11.72
CA THR A 150 -8.48 4.18 -10.95
C THR A 150 -8.06 3.56 -9.63
N ILE A 151 -6.76 3.47 -9.39
CA ILE A 151 -6.15 2.86 -8.20
C ILE A 151 -5.61 3.98 -7.31
N THR A 152 -6.03 3.99 -6.05
CA THR A 152 -5.68 5.02 -5.05
C THR A 152 -4.84 4.47 -3.90
N GLY A 153 -4.60 3.16 -3.86
CA GLY A 153 -3.73 2.54 -2.88
C GLY A 153 -3.84 1.03 -2.81
N LEU A 154 -3.15 0.47 -1.81
CA LEU A 154 -3.09 -0.94 -1.49
C LEU A 154 -3.34 -1.14 0.01
N ILE A 155 -3.94 -2.26 0.37
CA ILE A 155 -3.89 -2.80 1.74
C ILE A 155 -3.08 -4.09 1.67
N THR A 156 -2.07 -4.25 2.51
CA THR A 156 -1.24 -5.45 2.56
C THR A 156 -1.34 -6.13 3.92
N GLN A 157 -1.15 -7.44 3.93
CA GLN A 157 -1.17 -8.29 5.11
C GLN A 157 -0.19 -9.44 4.90
N GLY A 158 0.52 -9.88 5.95
CA GLY A 158 1.39 -11.05 5.88
C GLY A 158 0.63 -12.37 5.78
N ARG A 159 1.29 -13.51 5.99
CA ARG A 159 0.71 -14.85 5.85
C ARG A 159 -0.38 -15.14 6.90
N GLY A 160 -1.52 -15.66 6.44
CA GLY A 160 -2.71 -15.89 7.27
C GLY A 160 -2.83 -17.26 7.92
N ASP A 161 -1.77 -18.08 7.92
CA ASP A 161 -1.83 -19.36 8.60
C ASP A 161 -1.33 -19.25 10.04
N GLN A 162 -1.57 -20.30 10.84
CA GLN A 162 -1.24 -20.29 12.26
C GLN A 162 0.18 -20.74 12.56
N VAL A 163 0.88 -21.32 11.58
CA VAL A 163 2.13 -22.06 11.78
C VAL A 163 3.33 -21.23 11.33
N ASP A 164 3.26 -20.67 10.13
CA ASP A 164 4.34 -19.93 9.49
C ASP A 164 4.14 -18.43 9.68
N THR A 165 5.18 -17.75 10.18
CA THR A 165 5.14 -16.31 10.43
C THR A 165 6.01 -15.61 9.39
N GLN A 166 5.38 -15.16 8.30
CA GLN A 166 6.05 -14.67 7.08
C GLN A 166 5.30 -13.46 6.52
N TRP A 167 6.03 -12.46 6.01
CA TRP A 167 5.44 -11.26 5.44
C TRP A 167 6.44 -10.46 4.60
N VAL A 168 5.94 -9.63 3.69
CA VAL A 168 6.74 -8.65 2.93
C VAL A 168 6.88 -7.36 3.74
N THR A 169 8.10 -6.82 3.84
CA THR A 169 8.43 -5.62 4.64
C THR A 169 8.66 -4.38 3.78
N GLU A 170 9.03 -4.54 2.51
CA GLU A 170 9.14 -3.44 1.54
C GLU A 170 8.72 -3.95 0.17
N TYR A 171 8.03 -3.12 -0.61
CA TYR A 171 7.65 -3.43 -2.00
C TYR A 171 7.61 -2.17 -2.86
N GLN A 172 7.65 -2.35 -4.18
CA GLN A 172 7.39 -1.30 -5.16
C GLN A 172 6.25 -1.70 -6.09
N VAL A 173 5.73 -0.73 -6.84
CA VAL A 173 4.59 -0.92 -7.74
C VAL A 173 4.96 -0.50 -9.15
N THR A 174 4.61 -1.35 -10.11
CA THR A 174 4.57 -1.00 -11.53
C THR A 174 3.17 -1.22 -12.09
N TYR A 175 2.83 -0.52 -13.15
CA TYR A 175 1.53 -0.63 -13.79
C TYR A 175 1.66 -0.64 -15.31
N SER A 176 0.65 -1.20 -15.99
CA SER A 176 0.66 -1.39 -17.43
C SER A 176 -0.77 -1.47 -17.98
N ASP A 177 -0.95 -0.98 -19.20
CA ASP A 177 -2.24 -1.05 -19.89
C ASP A 177 -2.32 -2.24 -20.87
N ASP A 178 -1.16 -2.77 -21.28
CA ASP A 178 -1.00 -3.81 -22.31
C ASP A 178 -0.31 -5.10 -21.79
N GLY A 179 0.26 -5.06 -20.60
CA GLY A 179 1.04 -6.15 -19.99
C GLY A 179 2.47 -6.30 -20.55
N GLN A 180 2.87 -5.46 -21.51
CA GLN A 180 4.16 -5.50 -22.19
C GLN A 180 5.04 -4.33 -21.77
N SER A 181 4.48 -3.12 -21.76
CA SER A 181 5.15 -1.88 -21.39
C SER A 181 4.78 -1.52 -19.96
N TRP A 182 5.78 -1.40 -19.08
CA TRP A 182 5.57 -1.19 -17.65
C TRP A 182 6.07 0.18 -17.22
N ASN A 183 5.23 0.90 -16.48
CA ASN A 183 5.57 2.15 -15.83
C ASN A 183 5.85 1.91 -14.35
N HIS A 184 6.81 2.64 -13.80
CA HIS A 184 7.06 2.64 -12.36
C HIS A 184 6.18 3.69 -11.69
N MET A 185 5.70 3.38 -10.49
CA MET A 185 5.14 4.41 -9.64
C MET A 185 6.29 5.27 -9.08
N THR A 186 6.23 6.57 -9.31
CA THR A 186 7.27 7.52 -8.90
C THR A 186 6.74 8.55 -7.91
N ASP A 187 7.64 9.10 -7.10
CA ASP A 187 7.38 10.27 -6.29
C ASP A 187 7.40 11.56 -7.13
N ALA A 188 7.30 12.71 -6.46
CA ALA A 188 7.29 14.03 -7.10
C ALA A 188 8.60 14.36 -7.83
N ASP A 189 9.71 13.73 -7.43
CA ASP A 189 11.04 13.93 -7.98
C ASP A 189 11.35 12.93 -9.11
N GLY A 190 10.42 12.02 -9.41
CA GLY A 190 10.55 11.00 -10.45
C GLY A 190 11.30 9.74 -10.00
N ALA A 191 11.61 9.60 -8.71
CA ALA A 191 12.24 8.40 -8.17
C ALA A 191 11.18 7.32 -7.90
N SER A 192 11.54 6.04 -8.08
CA SER A 192 10.61 4.93 -7.81
C SER A 192 10.20 4.88 -6.34
N VAL A 193 8.89 4.82 -6.08
CA VAL A 193 8.36 4.76 -4.72
C VAL A 193 8.55 3.37 -4.14
N LYS A 194 9.24 3.31 -3.00
CA LYS A 194 9.28 2.14 -2.13
C LYS A 194 8.21 2.30 -1.07
N PHE A 195 7.33 1.32 -0.96
CA PHE A 195 6.32 1.26 0.07
C PHE A 195 6.78 0.36 1.19
N ALA A 196 6.63 0.84 2.42
CA ALA A 196 6.77 -0.03 3.57
C ALA A 196 5.59 -1.01 3.63
N GLY A 197 5.92 -2.27 3.84
CA GLY A 197 4.99 -3.38 4.00
C GLY A 197 4.63 -3.63 5.46
N ASN A 198 4.50 -4.90 5.79
CA ASN A 198 4.05 -5.35 7.10
C ASN A 198 5.23 -5.50 8.09
N SER A 199 4.93 -5.40 9.37
CA SER A 199 5.86 -5.70 10.47
C SER A 199 5.49 -7.00 11.21
N ASP A 200 4.33 -7.57 10.89
CA ASP A 200 3.85 -8.85 11.41
C ASP A 200 2.93 -9.53 10.36
N ARG A 201 2.43 -10.73 10.68
CA ARG A 201 1.65 -11.53 9.71
C ARG A 201 0.17 -11.14 9.58
N ASN A 202 -0.40 -10.38 10.53
CA ASN A 202 -1.85 -10.19 10.68
C ASN A 202 -2.31 -8.73 10.56
N THR A 203 -1.48 -7.76 10.95
CA THR A 203 -1.83 -6.35 10.92
C THR A 203 -1.93 -5.87 9.48
N LEU A 204 -3.08 -5.24 9.17
CA LEU A 204 -3.33 -4.60 7.88
C LEU A 204 -2.48 -3.33 7.79
N VAL A 205 -1.74 -3.18 6.69
CA VAL A 205 -1.00 -1.95 6.38
C VAL A 205 -1.59 -1.35 5.12
N THR A 206 -2.14 -0.14 5.22
CA THR A 206 -2.66 0.57 4.05
C THR A 206 -1.58 1.49 3.49
N ALA A 207 -1.30 1.42 2.19
CA ALA A 207 -0.47 2.37 1.47
C ALA A 207 -1.32 3.19 0.51
N ARG A 208 -1.46 4.49 0.79
CA ARG A 208 -2.15 5.42 -0.11
C ARG A 208 -1.17 5.99 -1.12
N PHE A 209 -1.62 6.06 -2.37
CA PHE A 209 -0.80 6.60 -3.45
C PHE A 209 -0.93 8.13 -3.48
N SER A 210 0.20 8.83 -3.62
CA SER A 210 0.25 10.29 -3.78
C SER A 210 -0.48 10.77 -5.04
N SER A 211 -0.47 9.94 -6.08
CA SER A 211 -1.21 10.15 -7.32
C SER A 211 -1.98 8.88 -7.66
N ALA A 212 -3.25 9.05 -8.04
CA ALA A 212 -4.05 7.92 -8.47
C ALA A 212 -3.53 7.37 -9.80
N LEU A 213 -3.40 6.05 -9.90
CA LEU A 213 -2.99 5.38 -11.13
C LEU A 213 -4.23 5.07 -11.97
N HIS A 214 -4.22 5.46 -13.24
CA HIS A 214 -5.25 5.05 -14.19
C HIS A 214 -4.67 3.98 -15.10
N THR A 215 -5.05 2.72 -14.89
CA THR A 215 -4.41 1.59 -15.56
C THR A 215 -5.28 0.33 -15.57
N ARG A 216 -4.92 -0.66 -16.38
CA ARG A 216 -5.57 -1.98 -16.42
C ARG A 216 -4.87 -3.04 -15.56
N ILE A 217 -3.55 -2.96 -15.41
CA ILE A 217 -2.76 -3.99 -14.75
C ILE A 217 -1.89 -3.35 -13.68
N LEU A 218 -2.01 -3.86 -12.45
CA LEU A 218 -1.17 -3.47 -11.32
C LEU A 218 -0.26 -4.64 -10.97
N ARG A 219 1.04 -4.39 -10.79
CA ARG A 219 2.02 -5.38 -10.34
C ARG A 219 2.75 -4.87 -9.10
N ILE A 220 2.76 -5.70 -8.07
CA ILE A 220 3.48 -5.50 -6.81
C ILE A 220 4.76 -6.32 -6.88
N HIS A 221 5.89 -5.68 -6.56
CA HIS A 221 7.21 -6.30 -6.48
C HIS A 221 7.72 -6.26 -5.04
N PRO A 222 7.60 -7.35 -4.28
CA PRO A 222 8.28 -7.47 -3.00
C PRO A 222 9.79 -7.25 -3.15
N LEU A 223 10.35 -6.37 -2.34
CA LEU A 223 11.78 -6.04 -2.32
C LEU A 223 12.46 -6.70 -1.12
N GLU A 224 11.82 -6.63 0.05
CA GLU A 224 12.32 -7.19 1.30
C GLU A 224 11.21 -7.95 2.03
N TRP A 225 11.58 -8.96 2.81
CA TRP A 225 10.62 -9.79 3.55
C TRP A 225 11.21 -10.40 4.82
N SER A 226 10.31 -10.75 5.74
CA SER A 226 10.63 -11.51 6.95
C SER A 226 10.37 -12.99 6.73
N THR A 227 11.40 -13.82 6.97
CA THR A 227 11.41 -15.29 6.85
C THR A 227 11.18 -15.82 5.44
N HIS A 228 10.09 -15.43 4.76
CA HIS A 228 9.82 -15.79 3.37
C HIS A 228 8.92 -14.75 2.72
N CYS A 229 9.12 -14.48 1.43
CA CYS A 229 8.25 -13.60 0.65
C CYS A 229 6.83 -14.19 0.57
N SER A 230 5.92 -13.62 1.37
CA SER A 230 4.53 -14.03 1.50
C SER A 230 3.64 -12.80 1.64
N MET A 231 2.58 -12.70 0.85
CA MET A 231 1.72 -11.52 0.84
C MET A 231 0.25 -11.90 0.60
N ARG A 232 -0.61 -11.21 1.34
CA ARG A 232 -2.03 -10.98 1.04
C ARG A 232 -2.24 -9.48 0.81
N PHE A 233 -3.18 -9.11 -0.05
CA PHE A 233 -3.48 -7.72 -0.34
C PHE A 233 -4.91 -7.48 -0.85
N GLU A 234 -5.32 -6.22 -0.78
CA GLU A 234 -6.50 -5.64 -1.44
C GLU A 234 -6.06 -4.41 -2.23
N VAL A 235 -6.69 -4.19 -3.38
CA VAL A 235 -6.44 -2.99 -4.18
C VAL A 235 -7.56 -1.99 -3.93
N ILE A 236 -7.18 -0.75 -3.63
CA ILE A 236 -8.13 0.31 -3.30
C ILE A 236 -8.29 1.24 -4.51
N GLY A 237 -9.52 1.52 -4.90
CA GLY A 237 -9.80 2.28 -6.11
C GLY A 237 -11.27 2.32 -6.48
N CYS A 238 -11.53 2.57 -7.76
CA CYS A 238 -12.85 2.47 -8.35
C CYS A 238 -12.74 2.06 -9.83
N TYR A 239 -13.77 1.37 -10.32
CA TYR A 239 -13.93 1.16 -11.75
C TYR A 239 -14.39 2.46 -12.39
N THR A 240 -13.77 2.84 -13.52
CA THR A 240 -14.29 3.97 -14.29
C THR A 240 -15.64 3.56 -14.86
N SER A 241 -16.69 4.32 -14.55
CA SER A 241 -17.99 4.16 -15.20
C SER A 241 -17.80 4.36 -16.70
N GLN A 242 -18.03 3.32 -17.50
CA GLN A 242 -18.16 3.48 -18.94
C GLN A 242 -19.47 4.22 -19.20
N ASN A 243 -19.38 5.44 -19.73
CA ASN A 243 -20.52 6.10 -20.38
C ASN A 243 -20.91 5.34 -21.64
#